data_AF-A0AAW0XY68-F1
#
_entry.id   AF-A0AAW0XY68-F1
#
_cell.length_a   1.000
_cell.length_b   1.000
_cell.length_c   1.000
_cell.angle_alpha   90.00
_cell.angle_beta   90.00
_cell.angle_gamma   90.00
#
_symmetry.space_group_name_H-M   'P 1'
#
loop_
_entity.id
_entity.type
_entity.pdbx_description
1 polymer ?
#
loop_
_entity_poly.entity_id
_entity_poly.type
_entity_poly.pdbx_seq_one_letter_code
_entity_poly.pdbx_strand_id
1 'polypeptide(L)'
;MGPRMVNLSANMDPIRLAESAVDLNLKLMRWRVAPLLDLPIIQNTRCLLLGSGTLGCSVARCLLGWGVEHLTLLDSGKVSYSNPVRQNLFKFKDCLNGGTYKAVAAADALVEIYPKVNCKGVILNIPMPGHTVSESLEQQVRSDVSVLEQLVDDHDVVFLLMDSRESRWLPTVLGAAKHKIVLTAALGFDSYLVIRHGYRCKETELEEGTASSKPSVSNSSALRGSIPGNLLGCYFCNDVVAPGDSTRDRTLDQQCTVTRPGISYLAAAHVTELMVSILQHPDRGLAEARLNDKADVKEGVLGPVPHSIRGFLGRHQLLTPASTAFQQCSGCCDKVISAYREKGFEFLLKVFNSSIYLEEVSGLSELHHCVDDSQIWELSDSEEEME
;
A
#
# COMPACT_ATOMS: atom_id res chain seq x y z
N MET A 1 58.87 -13.32 15.37
CA MET A 1 57.90 -12.19 15.37
C MET A 1 57.13 -12.27 14.07
N GLY A 2 55.81 -12.44 14.13
CA GLY A 2 54.95 -12.45 12.93
C GLY A 2 54.60 -11.02 12.48
N PRO A 3 54.15 -10.84 11.23
CA PRO A 3 53.70 -9.53 10.73
C PRO A 3 52.43 -9.05 11.48
N ARG A 4 52.34 -7.74 11.73
CA ARG A 4 51.12 -7.11 12.26
C ARG A 4 50.22 -6.70 11.11
N MET A 5 48.98 -7.19 11.10
CA MET A 5 47.94 -6.74 10.17
C MET A 5 46.96 -5.80 10.89
N VAL A 6 46.54 -4.74 10.21
CA VAL A 6 45.55 -3.78 10.70
C VAL A 6 44.49 -3.57 9.62
N ASN A 7 43.21 -3.62 9.99
CA ASN A 7 42.10 -3.35 9.08
C ASN A 7 41.72 -1.87 9.13
N LEU A 8 42.02 -1.13 8.06
CA LEU A 8 41.73 0.30 7.93
C LEU A 8 40.45 0.60 7.15
N SER A 9 39.68 -0.41 6.76
CA SER A 9 38.47 -0.24 5.95
C SER A 9 37.46 0.73 6.57
N ALA A 10 37.30 0.75 7.89
CA ALA A 10 36.40 1.70 8.57
C ALA A 10 36.74 3.19 8.30
N ASN A 11 38.00 3.50 7.96
CA ASN A 11 38.47 4.86 7.70
C ASN A 11 38.84 5.12 6.24
N MET A 12 39.01 4.08 5.42
CA MET A 12 39.54 4.19 4.06
C MET A 12 38.61 3.62 2.98
N ASP A 13 37.67 2.75 3.33
CA ASP A 13 36.69 2.21 2.38
C ASP A 13 35.54 3.22 2.19
N PRO A 14 35.38 3.83 1.00
CA PRO A 14 34.34 4.82 0.76
C PRO A 14 32.92 4.30 1.04
N ILE A 15 32.68 3.00 0.84
CA ILE A 15 31.37 2.39 1.08
C ILE A 15 31.07 2.39 2.58
N ARG A 16 32.03 1.97 3.41
CA ARG A 16 31.88 1.96 4.87
C ARG A 16 31.81 3.36 5.47
N LEU A 17 32.52 4.31 4.87
CA LEU A 17 32.43 5.72 5.25
C LEU A 17 31.03 6.29 4.97
N ALA A 18 30.47 6.00 3.79
CA ALA A 18 29.11 6.39 3.44
C ALA A 18 28.08 5.76 4.38
N GLU A 19 28.21 4.47 4.68
CA GLU A 19 27.37 3.77 5.65
C GLU A 19 27.40 4.44 7.02
N SER A 20 28.60 4.69 7.55
CA SER A 20 28.79 5.31 8.86
C SER A 20 28.20 6.73 8.90
N ALA A 21 28.29 7.48 7.81
CA ALA A 21 27.73 8.83 7.72
C ALA A 21 26.20 8.84 7.70
N VAL A 22 25.57 7.93 6.94
CA VAL A 22 24.11 7.78 6.89
C VAL A 22 23.56 7.35 8.26
N ASP A 23 24.15 6.33 8.86
CA ASP A 23 23.74 5.82 10.17
C ASP A 23 23.93 6.87 11.28
N LEU A 24 25.01 7.66 11.23
CA LEU A 24 25.21 8.78 12.15
C LEU A 24 24.11 9.84 12.02
N ASN A 25 23.66 10.18 10.80
CA ASN A 25 22.61 11.17 10.60
C ASN A 25 21.29 10.74 11.29
N LEU A 26 20.89 9.48 11.11
CA LEU A 26 19.72 8.92 11.75
C LEU A 26 19.88 8.86 13.28
N LYS A 27 21.06 8.43 13.77
CA LYS A 27 21.37 8.44 15.21
C LYS A 27 21.30 9.84 15.82
N LEU A 28 21.69 10.88 15.09
CA LEU A 28 21.57 12.26 15.55
C LEU A 28 20.11 12.69 15.72
N MET A 29 19.18 12.25 14.84
CA MET A 29 17.74 12.48 15.04
C MET A 29 17.27 11.86 16.34
N ARG A 30 17.65 10.61 16.60
CA ARG A 30 17.33 9.92 17.85
C ARG A 30 17.91 10.64 19.07
N TRP A 31 19.20 10.93 19.07
CA TRP A 31 19.87 11.50 20.25
C TRP A 31 19.46 12.94 20.56
N ARG A 32 19.15 13.74 19.53
CA ARG A 32 18.86 15.18 19.71
C ARG A 32 17.38 15.51 19.79
N VAL A 33 16.53 14.76 19.09
CA VAL A 33 15.12 15.13 18.88
C VAL A 33 14.17 14.09 19.46
N ALA A 34 14.36 12.81 19.13
CA ALA A 34 13.43 11.73 19.50
C ALA A 34 14.16 10.54 20.15
N PRO A 35 14.48 10.57 21.46
CA PRO A 35 15.29 9.54 22.12
C PRO A 35 14.71 8.12 22.07
N LEU A 36 13.38 8.03 22.02
CA LEU A 36 12.61 6.77 21.96
C LEU A 36 12.49 6.21 20.54
N LEU A 37 13.03 6.89 19.53
CA LEU A 37 13.02 6.41 18.14
C LEU A 37 13.83 5.12 18.02
N ASP A 38 13.18 4.05 17.56
CA ASP A 38 13.79 2.78 17.23
C ASP A 38 14.24 2.82 15.76
N LEU A 39 15.53 3.03 15.52
CA LEU A 39 16.08 3.00 14.16
C LEU A 39 16.21 1.57 13.60
N PRO A 40 16.70 0.58 14.38
CA PRO A 40 16.81 -0.80 13.90
C PRO A 40 15.52 -1.39 13.31
N ILE A 41 14.34 -1.11 13.89
CA ILE A 41 13.09 -1.61 13.32
C ILE A 41 12.84 -1.06 11.90
N ILE A 42 13.14 0.23 11.65
CA ILE A 42 12.97 0.85 10.34
C ILE A 42 13.97 0.26 9.35
N GLN A 43 15.26 0.19 9.74
CA GLN A 43 16.36 -0.29 8.90
C GLN A 43 16.15 -1.73 8.43
N ASN A 44 15.71 -2.61 9.34
CA ASN A 44 15.53 -4.04 9.06
C ASN A 44 14.19 -4.38 8.39
N THR A 45 13.27 -3.43 8.26
CA THR A 45 11.97 -3.69 7.64
C THR A 45 12.13 -3.98 6.15
N ARG A 46 11.55 -5.09 5.68
CA ARG A 46 11.55 -5.45 4.25
C ARG A 46 10.36 -4.81 3.55
N CYS A 47 10.63 -3.90 2.63
CA CYS A 47 9.60 -3.15 1.90
C CYS A 47 9.42 -3.67 0.47
N LEU A 48 8.20 -4.07 0.13
CA LEU A 48 7.79 -4.40 -1.23
C LEU A 48 7.08 -3.21 -1.86
N LEU A 49 7.63 -2.67 -2.94
CA LEU A 49 7.07 -1.55 -3.70
C LEU A 49 6.45 -2.08 -4.99
N LEU A 50 5.12 -2.15 -5.01
CA LEU A 50 4.36 -2.54 -6.20
C LEU A 50 4.14 -1.28 -7.04
N GLY A 51 4.85 -1.20 -8.16
CA GLY A 51 4.93 -0.02 -9.03
C GLY A 51 6.23 0.75 -8.82
N SER A 52 6.99 0.95 -9.90
CA SER A 52 8.24 1.73 -9.94
C SER A 52 8.12 3.01 -10.78
N GLY A 53 6.89 3.52 -10.92
CA GLY A 53 6.60 4.81 -11.55
C GLY A 53 6.96 6.01 -10.67
N THR A 54 6.22 7.12 -10.83
CA THR A 54 6.49 8.40 -10.15
C THR A 54 6.46 8.25 -8.62
N LEU A 55 5.46 7.53 -8.10
CA LEU A 55 5.35 7.20 -6.67
C LEU A 55 6.46 6.25 -6.22
N GLY A 56 6.63 5.12 -6.90
CA GLY A 56 7.64 4.11 -6.57
C GLY A 56 9.05 4.68 -6.42
N CYS A 57 9.48 5.49 -7.39
CA CYS A 57 10.77 6.16 -7.34
C CYS A 57 10.93 7.08 -6.12
N SER A 58 9.90 7.90 -5.86
CA SER A 58 9.92 8.88 -4.77
C SER A 58 9.85 8.22 -3.40
N VAL A 59 9.00 7.20 -3.24
CA VAL A 59 8.89 6.40 -2.01
C VAL A 59 10.20 5.67 -1.72
N ALA A 60 10.81 5.04 -2.72
CA ALA A 60 12.09 4.34 -2.54
C ALA A 60 13.20 5.29 -2.05
N ARG A 61 13.26 6.53 -2.57
CA ARG A 61 14.21 7.54 -2.08
C ARG A 61 13.92 7.98 -0.65
N CYS A 62 12.65 8.16 -0.27
CA CYS A 62 12.28 8.47 1.10
C CYS A 62 12.65 7.33 2.07
N LEU A 63 12.39 6.07 1.70
CA LEU A 63 12.77 4.89 2.48
C LEU A 63 14.28 4.78 2.64
N LEU A 64 15.04 5.06 1.58
CA LEU A 64 16.51 5.09 1.65
C LEU A 64 17.02 6.17 2.62
N GLY A 65 16.36 7.33 2.65
CA GLY A 65 16.64 8.41 3.60
C GLY A 65 16.41 8.00 5.06
N TRP A 66 15.43 7.13 5.32
CA TRP A 66 15.17 6.51 6.62
C TRP A 66 16.08 5.32 6.95
N GLY A 67 16.99 4.96 6.03
CA GLY A 67 17.96 3.88 6.21
C GLY A 67 17.38 2.47 6.02
N VAL A 68 16.23 2.32 5.36
CA VAL A 68 15.67 1.01 5.03
C VAL A 68 16.67 0.23 4.16
N GLU A 69 17.07 -0.95 4.62
CA GLU A 69 18.11 -1.74 3.96
C GLU A 69 17.56 -2.70 2.90
N HIS A 70 16.29 -3.11 2.99
CA HIS A 70 15.71 -4.14 2.15
C HIS A 70 14.54 -3.62 1.30
N LEU A 71 14.77 -3.44 0.00
CA LEU A 71 13.79 -2.94 -0.95
C LEU A 71 13.60 -3.94 -2.10
N THR A 72 12.35 -4.25 -2.45
CA THR A 72 12.03 -4.94 -3.70
C THR A 72 11.05 -4.11 -4.50
N LEU A 73 11.38 -3.79 -5.74
CA LEU A 73 10.51 -3.07 -6.66
C LEU A 73 9.92 -4.04 -7.69
N LEU A 74 8.61 -3.94 -7.91
CA LEU A 74 7.89 -4.76 -8.89
C LEU A 74 7.24 -3.86 -9.94
N ASP A 75 7.55 -4.12 -11.22
CA ASP A 75 6.99 -3.40 -12.37
C ASP A 75 7.22 -4.19 -13.66
N SER A 76 6.23 -4.25 -14.54
CA SER A 76 6.32 -4.90 -15.85
C SER A 76 6.72 -3.94 -16.97
N GLY A 77 6.66 -2.63 -16.73
CA GLY A 77 6.89 -1.59 -17.71
C GLY A 77 8.37 -1.32 -18.01
N LYS A 78 8.59 -0.64 -19.13
CA LYS A 78 9.91 -0.11 -19.53
C LYS A 78 9.97 1.41 -19.39
N VAL A 79 11.17 1.94 -19.16
CA VAL A 79 11.42 3.38 -19.07
C VAL A 79 11.21 4.02 -20.44
N SER A 80 10.34 5.03 -20.51
CA SER A 80 10.08 5.82 -21.71
C SER A 80 10.68 7.23 -21.61
N TYR A 81 10.83 7.93 -22.74
CA TYR A 81 11.48 9.25 -22.79
C TYR A 81 10.82 10.32 -21.89
N SER A 82 9.53 10.21 -21.60
CA SER A 82 8.82 11.16 -20.72
C SER A 82 9.01 10.85 -19.23
N ASN A 83 9.57 9.69 -18.89
CA ASN A 83 9.67 9.21 -17.51
C ASN A 83 10.75 9.93 -16.67
N PRO A 84 12.01 10.12 -17.12
CA PRO A 84 13.10 10.62 -16.26
C PRO A 84 12.80 11.93 -15.52
N VAL A 85 12.03 12.83 -16.12
CA VAL A 85 11.69 14.14 -15.50
C VAL A 85 10.64 14.05 -14.38
N ARG A 86 9.96 12.91 -14.24
CA ARG A 86 8.94 12.66 -13.20
C ARG A 86 9.32 11.49 -12.29
N GLN A 87 10.11 10.55 -12.79
CA GLN A 87 10.49 9.29 -12.13
C GLN A 87 11.98 9.37 -11.78
N ASN A 88 12.25 9.86 -10.57
CA ASN A 88 13.57 10.35 -10.13
C ASN A 88 14.65 9.26 -9.89
N LEU A 89 14.43 8.03 -10.32
CA LEU A 89 15.44 6.97 -10.38
C LEU A 89 15.93 6.69 -11.81
N PHE A 90 15.25 7.21 -12.83
CA PHE A 90 15.62 6.98 -14.22
C PHE A 90 16.40 8.14 -14.83
N LYS A 91 17.35 7.81 -15.68
CA LYS A 91 18.17 8.73 -16.47
C LYS A 91 17.81 8.58 -17.95
N PHE A 92 18.18 9.56 -18.77
CA PHE A 92 17.95 9.52 -20.22
C PHE A 92 18.51 8.24 -20.89
N LYS A 93 19.68 7.77 -20.42
CA LYS A 93 20.30 6.54 -20.93
C LYS A 93 19.41 5.30 -20.78
N ASP A 94 18.53 5.28 -19.78
CA ASP A 94 17.68 4.12 -19.49
C ASP A 94 16.51 4.01 -20.48
N CYS A 95 16.24 5.08 -21.25
CA CYS A 95 15.24 5.12 -22.32
C CYS A 95 15.76 4.55 -23.65
N LEU A 96 17.08 4.43 -23.81
CA LEU A 96 17.70 4.03 -25.07
C LEU A 96 17.44 2.54 -25.37
N ASN A 97 17.61 2.13 -26.63
CA ASN A 97 17.49 0.73 -27.06
C ASN A 97 16.15 0.06 -26.70
N GLY A 98 15.05 0.82 -26.72
CA GLY A 98 13.71 0.33 -26.40
C GLY A 98 13.37 0.34 -24.91
N GLY A 99 14.21 0.95 -24.07
CA GLY A 99 13.96 1.15 -22.65
C GLY A 99 14.37 -0.04 -21.78
N THR A 100 15.00 0.28 -20.65
CA THR A 100 15.27 -0.70 -19.59
C THR A 100 13.99 -0.98 -18.80
N TYR A 101 13.82 -2.19 -18.27
CA TYR A 101 12.71 -2.48 -17.38
C TYR A 101 12.78 -1.60 -16.13
N LYS A 102 11.67 -0.95 -15.78
CA LYS A 102 11.63 0.05 -14.71
C LYS A 102 12.04 -0.52 -13.36
N ALA A 103 11.57 -1.72 -13.01
CA ALA A 103 11.92 -2.39 -11.76
C ALA A 103 13.44 -2.59 -11.62
N VAL A 104 14.10 -3.02 -12.69
CA VAL A 104 15.56 -3.25 -12.73
C VAL A 104 16.32 -1.92 -12.68
N ALA A 105 15.95 -0.97 -13.54
CA ALA A 105 16.59 0.34 -13.58
C ALA A 105 16.47 1.09 -12.24
N ALA A 106 15.35 0.94 -11.53
CA ALA A 106 15.14 1.55 -10.23
C ALA A 106 16.01 0.90 -9.15
N ALA A 107 16.12 -0.42 -9.16
CA ALA A 107 16.99 -1.15 -8.24
C ALA A 107 18.46 -0.77 -8.44
N ASP A 108 18.93 -0.76 -9.70
CA ASP A 108 20.30 -0.36 -10.05
C ASP A 108 20.59 1.08 -9.63
N ALA A 109 19.64 2.00 -9.84
CA ALA A 109 19.79 3.39 -9.41
C ALA A 109 19.87 3.54 -7.89
N LEU A 110 19.13 2.75 -7.11
CA LEU A 110 19.19 2.77 -5.65
C LEU A 110 20.54 2.25 -5.14
N VAL A 111 21.07 1.19 -5.74
CA VAL A 111 22.41 0.68 -5.44
C VAL A 111 23.48 1.70 -5.83
N GLU A 112 23.32 2.41 -6.95
CA GLU A 112 24.21 3.51 -7.34
C GLU A 112 24.19 4.67 -6.33
N ILE A 113 23.03 4.97 -5.74
CA ILE A 113 22.88 6.02 -4.73
C ILE A 113 23.50 5.60 -3.39
N TYR A 114 23.23 4.37 -2.93
CA TYR A 114 23.74 3.85 -1.66
C TYR A 114 24.08 2.35 -1.77
N PRO A 115 25.36 1.99 -1.99
CA PRO A 115 25.76 0.63 -2.33
C PRO A 115 25.43 -0.46 -1.32
N LYS A 116 25.12 -0.12 -0.06
CA LYS A 116 24.75 -1.09 0.97
C LYS A 116 23.28 -1.54 0.87
N VAL A 117 22.41 -0.79 0.18
CA VAL A 117 21.00 -1.18 0.06
C VAL A 117 20.89 -2.53 -0.64
N ASN A 118 20.17 -3.47 -0.01
CA ASN A 118 19.78 -4.72 -0.63
C ASN A 118 18.51 -4.48 -1.43
N CYS A 119 18.69 -4.09 -2.68
CA CYS A 119 17.61 -3.74 -3.59
C CYS A 119 17.47 -4.75 -4.74
N LYS A 120 16.24 -5.16 -5.05
CA LYS A 120 15.94 -6.08 -6.16
C LYS A 120 14.82 -5.53 -7.03
N GLY A 121 14.96 -5.68 -8.35
CA GLY A 121 13.91 -5.39 -9.33
C GLY A 121 13.28 -6.68 -9.84
N VAL A 122 11.96 -6.81 -9.74
CA VAL A 122 11.19 -7.95 -10.26
C VAL A 122 10.30 -7.49 -11.40
N ILE A 123 10.47 -8.12 -12.56
CA ILE A 123 9.65 -7.87 -13.74
C ILE A 123 8.44 -8.79 -13.66
N LEU A 124 7.30 -8.26 -13.25
CA LEU A 124 6.06 -9.03 -13.09
C LEU A 124 4.86 -8.17 -13.43
N ASN A 125 3.92 -8.73 -14.19
CA ASN A 125 2.61 -8.12 -14.38
C ASN A 125 1.65 -8.60 -13.30
N ILE A 126 0.89 -7.68 -12.70
CA ILE A 126 -0.12 -8.06 -11.70
C ILE A 126 -1.43 -8.34 -12.42
N PRO A 127 -2.00 -9.56 -12.32
CA PRO A 127 -3.29 -9.87 -12.91
C PRO A 127 -4.40 -9.01 -12.31
N MET A 128 -5.28 -8.50 -13.18
CA MET A 128 -6.31 -7.53 -12.81
C MET A 128 -7.70 -8.15 -12.93
N PRO A 129 -8.63 -7.87 -12.00
CA PRO A 129 -10.04 -8.19 -12.17
C PRO A 129 -10.62 -7.65 -13.48
N GLY A 130 -11.52 -8.42 -14.11
CA GLY A 130 -12.19 -8.05 -15.35
C GLY A 130 -11.35 -8.18 -16.63
N HIS A 131 -10.08 -8.59 -16.53
CA HIS A 131 -9.23 -8.87 -17.68
C HIS A 131 -9.17 -10.38 -17.92
N THR A 132 -9.90 -10.83 -18.95
CA THR A 132 -10.03 -12.26 -19.25
C THR A 132 -8.68 -12.92 -19.54
N VAL A 133 -8.44 -14.03 -18.86
CA VAL A 133 -7.23 -14.85 -19.02
C VAL A 133 -7.56 -15.96 -20.01
N SER A 134 -6.97 -15.88 -21.19
CA SER A 134 -7.08 -16.98 -22.17
C SER A 134 -6.42 -18.26 -21.63
N GLU A 135 -6.90 -19.43 -22.07
CA GLU A 135 -6.34 -20.74 -21.67
C GLU A 135 -4.82 -20.82 -21.89
N SER A 136 -4.32 -20.19 -22.96
CA SER A 136 -2.89 -20.15 -23.27
C SER A 136 -2.03 -19.37 -22.26
N LEU A 137 -2.64 -18.42 -21.54
CA LEU A 137 -1.97 -17.56 -20.56
C LEU A 137 -2.17 -18.01 -19.11
N GLU A 138 -3.07 -18.97 -18.86
CA GLU A 138 -3.42 -19.39 -17.50
C GLU A 138 -2.20 -19.86 -16.71
N GLN A 139 -1.33 -20.68 -17.32
CA GLN A 139 -0.14 -21.19 -16.65
C GLN A 139 0.85 -20.07 -16.29
N GLN A 140 0.99 -19.05 -17.16
CA GLN A 140 1.83 -17.89 -16.88
C GLN A 140 1.23 -17.06 -15.75
N VAL A 141 -0.07 -16.77 -15.79
CA VAL A 141 -0.77 -16.02 -14.74
C VAL A 141 -0.68 -16.74 -13.40
N ARG A 142 -0.78 -18.08 -13.38
CA ARG A 142 -0.58 -18.88 -12.17
C ARG A 142 0.83 -18.73 -11.60
N SER A 143 1.84 -18.76 -12.46
CA SER A 143 3.22 -18.51 -12.07
C SER A 143 3.39 -17.10 -11.51
N ASP A 144 2.80 -16.10 -12.17
CA ASP A 144 2.93 -14.70 -11.76
C ASP A 144 2.27 -14.45 -10.40
N VAL A 145 1.08 -15.03 -10.16
CA VAL A 145 0.40 -15.01 -8.86
C VAL A 145 1.27 -15.65 -7.79
N SER A 146 1.87 -16.82 -8.06
CA SER A 146 2.73 -17.50 -7.09
C SER A 146 3.96 -16.67 -6.73
N VAL A 147 4.59 -16.01 -7.70
CA VAL A 147 5.71 -15.09 -7.43
C VAL A 147 5.24 -13.90 -6.60
N LEU A 148 4.10 -13.30 -6.90
CA LEU A 148 3.55 -12.19 -6.12
C LEU A 148 3.23 -12.61 -4.68
N GLU A 149 2.63 -13.79 -4.50
CA GLU A 149 2.33 -14.36 -3.17
C GLU A 149 3.60 -14.55 -2.34
N GLN A 150 4.67 -15.09 -2.96
CA GLN A 150 5.96 -15.27 -2.31
C GLN A 150 6.60 -13.92 -1.94
N LEU A 151 6.54 -12.94 -2.83
CA LEU A 151 7.03 -11.59 -2.53
C LEU A 151 6.27 -10.98 -1.35
N VAL A 152 4.95 -11.13 -1.27
CA VAL A 152 4.17 -10.64 -0.13
C VAL A 152 4.58 -11.36 1.16
N ASP A 153 4.84 -12.68 1.13
CA ASP A 153 5.30 -13.43 2.30
C ASP A 153 6.68 -12.97 2.78
N ASP A 154 7.60 -12.72 1.84
CA ASP A 154 8.99 -12.36 2.10
C ASP A 154 9.19 -10.91 2.57
N HIS A 155 8.14 -10.09 2.59
CA HIS A 155 8.22 -8.68 2.99
C HIS A 155 7.28 -8.37 4.16
N ASP A 156 7.62 -7.34 4.93
CA ASP A 156 6.88 -6.96 6.14
C ASP A 156 5.85 -5.86 5.85
N VAL A 157 6.19 -4.94 4.94
CA VAL A 157 5.32 -3.84 4.49
C VAL A 157 5.17 -3.88 2.97
N VAL A 158 3.93 -3.74 2.49
CA VAL A 158 3.59 -3.72 1.07
C VAL A 158 3.04 -2.34 0.68
N PHE A 159 3.71 -1.69 -0.26
CA PHE A 159 3.28 -0.41 -0.83
C PHE A 159 2.59 -0.64 -2.18
N LEU A 160 1.33 -0.22 -2.27
CA LEU A 160 0.50 -0.20 -3.47
C LEU A 160 0.67 1.17 -4.16
N LEU A 161 1.58 1.25 -5.13
CA LEU A 161 2.00 2.49 -5.81
C LEU A 161 1.69 2.46 -7.32
N MET A 162 0.74 1.61 -7.69
CA MET A 162 0.37 1.32 -9.07
C MET A 162 -0.56 2.39 -9.62
N ASP A 163 -0.70 2.41 -10.93
CA ASP A 163 -1.38 3.45 -11.71
C ASP A 163 -2.83 3.10 -12.08
N SER A 164 -3.34 1.95 -11.65
CA SER A 164 -4.74 1.59 -11.87
C SER A 164 -5.39 1.09 -10.59
N ARG A 165 -6.71 1.17 -10.54
CA ARG A 165 -7.49 0.68 -9.40
C ARG A 165 -7.49 -0.85 -9.35
N GLU A 166 -7.68 -1.49 -10.49
CA GLU A 166 -7.86 -2.94 -10.62
C GLU A 166 -6.60 -3.68 -10.18
N SER A 167 -5.46 -3.14 -10.56
CA SER A 167 -4.16 -3.71 -10.27
C SER A 167 -3.85 -3.69 -8.76
N ARG A 168 -4.48 -2.79 -7.98
CA ARG A 168 -4.36 -2.79 -6.51
C ARG A 168 -5.21 -3.85 -5.80
N TRP A 169 -6.16 -4.49 -6.48
CA TRP A 169 -7.09 -5.43 -5.86
C TRP A 169 -6.38 -6.66 -5.30
N LEU A 170 -5.63 -7.37 -6.15
CA LEU A 170 -4.99 -8.62 -5.75
C LEU A 170 -4.02 -8.41 -4.57
N PRO A 171 -3.10 -7.43 -4.57
CA PRO A 171 -2.21 -7.25 -3.43
C PRO A 171 -2.93 -6.75 -2.16
N THR A 172 -4.09 -6.11 -2.28
CA THR A 172 -4.96 -5.80 -1.13
C THR A 172 -5.49 -7.08 -0.47
N VAL A 173 -6.03 -8.00 -1.28
CA VAL A 173 -6.50 -9.31 -0.80
C VAL A 173 -5.36 -10.09 -0.17
N LEU A 174 -4.20 -10.17 -0.84
CA LEU A 174 -3.02 -10.88 -0.34
C LEU A 174 -2.53 -10.31 0.98
N GLY A 175 -2.42 -8.98 1.10
CA GLY A 175 -1.94 -8.34 2.32
C GLY A 175 -2.89 -8.57 3.51
N ALA A 176 -4.20 -8.52 3.28
CA ALA A 176 -5.18 -8.84 4.30
C ALA A 176 -5.15 -10.33 4.70
N ALA A 177 -5.06 -11.23 3.72
CA ALA A 177 -5.02 -12.67 3.95
C ALA A 177 -3.73 -13.13 4.65
N LYS A 178 -2.60 -12.49 4.35
CA LYS A 178 -1.25 -12.82 4.84
C LYS A 178 -0.78 -11.94 6.01
N HIS A 179 -1.68 -11.14 6.59
CA HIS A 179 -1.43 -10.35 7.80
C HIS A 179 -0.28 -9.35 7.64
N LYS A 180 -0.27 -8.60 6.52
CA LYS A 180 0.78 -7.62 6.19
C LYS A 180 0.30 -6.20 6.45
N ILE A 181 1.25 -5.31 6.75
CA ILE A 181 0.98 -3.87 6.73
C ILE A 181 0.92 -3.43 5.27
N VAL A 182 -0.25 -2.97 4.83
CA VAL A 182 -0.48 -2.52 3.46
C VAL A 182 -0.73 -1.02 3.45
N LEU A 183 0.00 -0.32 2.59
CA LEU A 183 -0.10 1.12 2.39
C LEU A 183 -0.40 1.41 0.93
N THR A 184 -1.46 2.18 0.66
CA THR A 184 -1.76 2.65 -0.70
C THR A 184 -1.48 4.12 -0.82
N ALA A 185 -0.85 4.50 -1.93
CA ALA A 185 -0.79 5.88 -2.38
C ALA A 185 -1.39 5.98 -3.80
N ALA A 186 -2.26 6.96 -4.01
CA ALA A 186 -2.93 7.23 -5.28
C ALA A 186 -2.90 8.73 -5.59
N LEU A 187 -2.83 9.07 -6.87
CA LEU A 187 -2.63 10.45 -7.35
C LEU A 187 -3.74 10.88 -8.30
N GLY A 188 -4.48 11.91 -7.93
CA GLY A 188 -5.28 12.70 -8.87
C GLY A 188 -4.46 13.82 -9.51
N PHE A 189 -5.12 14.64 -10.34
CA PHE A 189 -4.47 15.77 -11.02
C PHE A 189 -3.87 16.80 -10.05
N ASP A 190 -4.65 17.23 -9.06
CA ASP A 190 -4.29 18.25 -8.06
C ASP A 190 -4.40 17.75 -6.60
N SER A 191 -4.67 16.47 -6.40
CA SER A 191 -4.89 15.83 -5.10
C SER A 191 -4.21 14.47 -4.99
N TYR A 192 -4.05 13.97 -3.77
CA TYR A 192 -3.55 12.62 -3.50
C TYR A 192 -4.25 11.97 -2.31
N LEU A 193 -4.20 10.64 -2.28
CA LEU A 193 -4.68 9.81 -1.18
C LEU A 193 -3.54 8.91 -0.72
N VAL A 194 -3.30 8.88 0.58
CA VAL A 194 -2.48 7.88 1.27
C VAL A 194 -3.37 7.19 2.29
N ILE A 195 -3.35 5.85 2.36
CA ILE A 195 -4.18 5.09 3.31
C ILE A 195 -3.40 3.86 3.79
N ARG A 196 -3.48 3.59 5.10
CA ARG A 196 -3.08 2.29 5.67
C ARG A 196 -4.31 1.40 5.77
N HIS A 197 -4.19 0.14 5.35
CA HIS A 197 -5.32 -0.78 5.42
C HIS A 197 -5.48 -1.33 6.84
N GLY A 198 -6.68 -1.81 7.18
CA GLY A 198 -6.92 -2.48 8.45
C GLY A 198 -6.03 -3.71 8.64
N TYR A 199 -5.32 -3.76 9.77
CA TYR A 199 -4.39 -4.84 10.08
C TYR A 199 -5.11 -6.01 10.73
N ARG A 200 -5.07 -7.18 10.08
CA ARG A 200 -5.67 -8.42 10.62
C ARG A 200 -4.62 -9.19 11.42
N CYS A 201 -4.86 -9.47 12.70
CA CYS A 201 -4.01 -10.38 13.48
C CYS A 201 -4.20 -11.85 13.07
N LYS A 202 -3.20 -12.68 13.38
CA LYS A 202 -3.35 -14.14 13.30
C LYS A 202 -4.27 -14.61 14.43
N GLU A 203 -5.15 -15.55 14.13
CA GLU A 203 -6.10 -16.11 15.12
C GLU A 203 -5.39 -16.69 16.36
N THR A 204 -4.16 -17.19 16.20
CA THR A 204 -3.35 -17.73 17.31
C THR A 204 -2.85 -16.67 18.31
N GLU A 205 -2.79 -15.39 17.94
CA GLU A 205 -2.35 -14.31 18.83
C GLU A 205 -3.48 -13.77 19.72
N LEU A 206 -4.74 -14.13 19.42
CA LEU A 206 -5.92 -13.75 20.21
C LEU A 206 -6.13 -14.64 21.44
N GLU A 207 -5.50 -15.82 21.51
CA GLU A 207 -5.67 -16.76 22.63
C GLU A 207 -4.72 -16.49 23.82
N GLU A 208 -3.54 -15.90 23.58
CA GLU A 208 -2.57 -15.58 24.66
C GLU A 208 -2.73 -14.16 25.23
N GLY A 209 -3.50 -13.30 24.56
CA GLY A 209 -3.75 -11.91 24.95
C GLY A 209 -5.22 -11.65 25.24
N THR A 210 -5.63 -11.89 26.50
CA THR A 210 -6.94 -11.57 27.08
C THR A 210 -8.15 -12.29 26.47
N ALA A 211 -8.75 -13.18 27.27
CA ALA A 211 -10.15 -13.54 27.17
C ALA A 211 -11.04 -12.30 27.37
N SER A 212 -11.22 -11.50 26.33
CA SER A 212 -12.29 -10.53 26.22
C SER A 212 -12.76 -10.45 24.77
N SER A 213 -13.99 -10.92 24.58
CA SER A 213 -14.90 -10.54 23.51
C SER A 213 -14.43 -10.77 22.07
N LYS A 214 -15.06 -11.76 21.41
CA LYS A 214 -15.44 -11.63 19.99
C LYS A 214 -15.87 -10.19 19.72
N PRO A 215 -15.50 -9.55 18.60
CA PRO A 215 -15.95 -8.20 18.31
C PRO A 215 -17.44 -8.25 18.02
N SER A 216 -18.28 -8.23 19.06
CA SER A 216 -19.54 -7.53 18.96
C SER A 216 -19.15 -6.13 18.53
N VAL A 217 -19.71 -5.65 17.42
CA VAL A 217 -19.76 -4.24 17.07
C VAL A 217 -20.54 -3.55 18.19
N SER A 218 -19.93 -3.41 19.37
CA SER A 218 -20.49 -2.62 20.44
C SER A 218 -20.27 -1.18 20.03
N ASN A 219 -21.31 -0.38 20.19
CA ASN A 219 -21.36 1.08 19.99
C ASN A 219 -20.33 1.88 20.82
N SER A 220 -19.27 1.25 21.35
CA SER A 220 -18.21 1.81 22.16
C SER A 220 -17.13 2.55 21.35
N SER A 221 -16.89 2.19 20.08
CA SER A 221 -15.94 2.92 19.21
C SER A 221 -16.47 4.31 18.83
N ALA A 222 -17.78 4.42 18.57
CA ALA A 222 -18.46 5.70 18.35
C ALA A 222 -18.39 6.62 19.59
N LEU A 223 -18.37 6.06 20.80
CA LEU A 223 -18.22 6.82 22.05
C LEU A 223 -16.79 7.34 22.29
N ARG A 224 -15.75 6.65 21.78
CA ARG A 224 -14.34 7.05 21.95
C ARG A 224 -13.81 7.97 20.86
N GLY A 225 -14.54 8.17 19.77
CA GLY A 225 -14.09 9.01 18.65
C GLY A 225 -12.86 8.45 17.94
N SER A 226 -12.58 7.15 18.05
CA SER A 226 -11.47 6.45 17.40
C SER A 226 -11.93 5.14 16.75
N ILE A 227 -11.21 4.70 15.72
CA ILE A 227 -11.39 3.40 15.08
C ILE A 227 -10.18 2.51 15.37
N PRO A 228 -10.36 1.32 15.96
CA PRO A 228 -9.30 0.34 16.14
C PRO A 228 -8.61 -0.05 14.83
N GLY A 229 -7.28 -0.27 14.86
CA GLY A 229 -6.49 -0.54 13.65
C GLY A 229 -6.92 -1.79 12.87
N ASN A 230 -7.48 -2.79 13.54
CA ASN A 230 -8.02 -4.01 12.91
C ASN A 230 -9.39 -3.80 12.23
N LEU A 231 -10.10 -2.72 12.55
CA LEU A 231 -11.40 -2.38 12.00
C LEU A 231 -11.32 -1.30 10.92
N LEU A 232 -10.12 -0.85 10.54
CA LEU A 232 -9.95 0.16 9.49
C LEU A 232 -10.27 -0.40 8.11
N GLY A 233 -10.80 0.45 7.24
CA GLY A 233 -11.07 0.12 5.86
C GLY A 233 -9.80 -0.10 5.03
N CYS A 234 -9.94 -0.82 3.92
CA CYS A 234 -8.94 -0.82 2.86
C CYS A 234 -9.27 0.24 1.80
N TYR A 235 -8.45 0.32 0.75
CA TYR A 235 -8.68 1.20 -0.40
C TYR A 235 -10.09 1.05 -1.01
N PHE A 236 -10.64 -0.17 -1.03
CA PHE A 236 -11.93 -0.50 -1.65
C PHE A 236 -13.13 -0.38 -0.70
N CYS A 237 -12.96 -0.01 0.58
CA CYS A 237 -14.09 0.04 1.52
C CYS A 237 -15.01 1.25 1.35
N ASN A 238 -14.51 2.33 0.76
CA ASN A 238 -15.31 3.54 0.55
C ASN A 238 -15.95 3.58 -0.84
N ASP A 239 -16.00 2.43 -1.52
CA ASP A 239 -16.58 2.30 -2.85
C ASP A 239 -17.61 1.17 -2.86
N VAL A 240 -18.67 1.36 -3.62
CA VAL A 240 -19.80 0.43 -3.76
C VAL A 240 -19.74 -0.38 -5.04
N VAL A 241 -18.68 -0.24 -5.86
CA VAL A 241 -18.51 -0.99 -7.12
C VAL A 241 -17.24 -1.84 -7.06
N ALA A 242 -17.30 -3.10 -7.53
CA ALA A 242 -16.10 -3.92 -7.64
C ALA A 242 -15.10 -3.34 -8.66
N PRO A 243 -13.78 -3.53 -8.48
CA PRO A 243 -12.83 -3.20 -9.54
C PRO A 243 -13.12 -4.05 -10.79
N GLY A 244 -13.28 -3.39 -11.93
CA GLY A 244 -13.40 -3.98 -13.27
C GLY A 244 -12.63 -3.14 -14.28
N ASP A 245 -12.66 -3.47 -15.58
CA ASP A 245 -11.90 -2.75 -16.61
C ASP A 245 -12.26 -1.25 -16.65
N SER A 246 -11.45 -0.43 -15.98
CA SER A 246 -11.71 0.99 -15.86
C SER A 246 -11.28 1.75 -17.09
N THR A 247 -10.54 1.18 -18.06
CA THR A 247 -9.99 1.90 -19.23
C THR A 247 -11.03 2.68 -20.05
N ARG A 248 -12.31 2.49 -19.73
CA ARG A 248 -13.48 3.15 -20.29
C ARG A 248 -14.06 4.31 -19.44
N ASP A 249 -13.80 4.46 -18.13
CA ASP A 249 -14.31 5.58 -17.30
C ASP A 249 -13.60 5.84 -15.93
N ARG A 250 -13.41 7.13 -15.59
CA ARG A 250 -13.05 7.81 -14.29
C ARG A 250 -11.59 8.26 -14.04
N THR A 251 -11.44 9.28 -13.17
CA THR A 251 -10.36 10.30 -13.21
C THR A 251 -9.31 10.29 -12.08
N LEU A 252 -9.53 9.65 -10.92
CA LEU A 252 -8.59 9.76 -9.79
C LEU A 252 -7.36 8.85 -9.93
N ASP A 253 -7.47 7.72 -10.63
CA ASP A 253 -6.36 6.78 -10.81
C ASP A 253 -5.80 6.75 -12.24
N GLN A 254 -6.56 7.18 -13.24
CA GLN A 254 -6.27 6.76 -14.62
C GLN A 254 -5.11 7.45 -15.35
N GLN A 255 -4.47 8.47 -14.79
CA GLN A 255 -3.40 9.15 -15.52
C GLN A 255 -2.32 9.65 -14.57
N CYS A 256 -1.53 8.73 -14.00
CA CYS A 256 -0.32 9.06 -13.22
C CYS A 256 0.71 9.93 -14.00
N THR A 257 0.52 10.10 -15.32
CA THR A 257 1.28 11.00 -16.20
C THR A 257 0.73 12.43 -16.25
N VAL A 258 -0.56 12.63 -15.97
CA VAL A 258 -1.27 13.92 -16.01
C VAL A 258 -1.60 14.37 -14.58
N THR A 259 -0.54 14.55 -13.78
CA THR A 259 -0.64 15.11 -12.42
C THR A 259 0.31 16.29 -12.26
N ARG A 260 -0.01 17.22 -11.36
CA ARG A 260 0.93 18.30 -10.99
C ARG A 260 2.19 17.65 -10.39
N PRO A 261 3.40 17.94 -10.91
CA PRO A 261 4.61 17.18 -10.56
C PRO A 261 4.90 17.05 -9.06
N GLY A 262 4.65 18.10 -8.28
CA GLY A 262 4.92 18.14 -6.83
C GLY A 262 4.09 17.17 -5.99
N ILE A 263 2.95 16.69 -6.49
CA ILE A 263 2.01 15.83 -5.73
C ILE A 263 2.65 14.50 -5.38
N SER A 264 3.37 13.91 -6.33
CA SER A 264 4.03 12.62 -6.13
C SER A 264 5.02 12.64 -4.96
N TYR A 265 5.75 13.74 -4.78
CA TYR A 265 6.68 13.93 -3.67
C TYR A 265 5.95 14.06 -2.33
N LEU A 266 4.84 14.80 -2.29
CA LEU A 266 4.01 14.93 -1.08
C LEU A 266 3.40 13.59 -0.68
N ALA A 267 2.80 12.88 -1.62
CA ALA A 267 2.23 11.55 -1.38
C ALA A 267 3.31 10.55 -0.93
N ALA A 268 4.48 10.56 -1.57
CA ALA A 268 5.60 9.70 -1.21
C ALA A 268 6.14 9.99 0.20
N ALA A 269 6.25 11.27 0.56
CA ALA A 269 6.64 11.67 1.91
C ALA A 269 5.60 11.16 2.93
N HIS A 270 4.31 11.45 2.71
CA HIS A 270 3.26 11.04 3.64
C HIS A 270 3.12 9.53 3.80
N VAL A 271 3.22 8.73 2.74
CA VAL A 271 3.13 7.27 2.86
C VAL A 271 4.35 6.66 3.57
N THR A 272 5.53 7.26 3.37
CA THR A 272 6.75 6.81 4.06
C THR A 272 6.72 7.21 5.54
N GLU A 273 6.34 8.44 5.87
CA GLU A 273 6.18 8.88 7.26
C GLU A 273 5.07 8.12 7.98
N LEU A 274 3.99 7.75 7.28
CA LEU A 274 2.94 6.90 7.84
C LEU A 274 3.48 5.50 8.16
N MET A 275 4.26 4.89 7.27
CA MET A 275 4.93 3.63 7.51
C MET A 275 5.82 3.68 8.76
N VAL A 276 6.67 4.71 8.85
CA VAL A 276 7.59 4.88 9.96
C VAL A 276 6.82 5.13 11.27
N SER A 277 5.77 5.94 11.25
CA SER A 277 4.89 6.18 12.40
C SER A 277 4.20 4.90 12.88
N ILE A 278 3.74 4.03 11.96
CA ILE A 278 3.18 2.71 12.30
C ILE A 278 4.25 1.87 12.99
N LEU A 279 5.45 1.76 12.43
CA LEU A 279 6.51 0.92 13.02
C LEU A 279 6.93 1.40 14.41
N GLN A 280 6.97 2.71 14.61
CA GLN A 280 7.33 3.30 15.91
C GLN A 280 6.20 3.25 16.94
N HIS A 281 4.96 3.03 16.51
CA HIS A 281 3.83 2.96 17.42
C HIS A 281 3.87 1.64 18.22
N PRO A 282 3.63 1.66 19.55
CA PRO A 282 3.65 0.44 20.36
C PRO A 282 2.74 -0.67 19.83
N ASP A 283 1.56 -0.28 19.32
CA ASP A 283 0.55 -1.22 18.81
C ASP A 283 0.69 -1.47 17.28
N ARG A 284 1.71 -0.90 16.64
CA ARG A 284 2.02 -1.07 15.21
C ARG A 284 0.79 -0.95 14.30
N GLY A 285 0.50 -1.98 13.49
CA GLY A 285 -0.65 -2.01 12.58
C GLY A 285 -2.01 -1.90 13.28
N LEU A 286 -2.08 -2.24 14.57
CA LEU A 286 -3.29 -2.13 15.39
C LEU A 286 -3.53 -0.73 15.97
N ALA A 287 -2.62 0.22 15.76
CA ALA A 287 -2.78 1.61 16.20
C ALA A 287 -4.15 2.16 15.80
N GLU A 288 -4.84 2.80 16.74
CA GLU A 288 -6.15 3.40 16.50
C GLU A 288 -6.03 4.66 15.62
N ALA A 289 -7.04 4.91 14.78
CA ALA A 289 -7.13 6.16 14.02
C ALA A 289 -8.13 7.10 14.67
N ARG A 290 -7.75 8.38 14.84
CA ARG A 290 -8.66 9.45 15.28
C ARG A 290 -9.75 9.70 14.24
N LEU A 291 -10.99 9.87 14.68
CA LEU A 291 -12.08 10.41 13.84
C LEU A 291 -12.14 11.93 13.91
N ASN A 292 -11.93 12.49 15.11
CA ASN A 292 -12.03 13.92 15.38
C ASN A 292 -10.80 14.38 16.19
N ASP A 293 -10.44 15.67 16.10
CA ASP A 293 -9.28 16.26 16.79
C ASP A 293 -9.34 16.15 18.33
N LYS A 294 -10.53 15.91 18.88
CA LYS A 294 -10.76 15.76 20.33
C LYS A 294 -10.59 14.32 20.83
N ALA A 295 -10.38 13.36 19.94
CA ALA A 295 -10.27 11.95 20.30
C ALA A 295 -8.91 11.66 20.97
N ASP A 296 -8.97 11.19 22.21
CA ASP A 296 -7.79 10.76 22.96
C ASP A 296 -7.39 9.36 22.48
N VAL A 297 -6.44 9.32 21.53
CA VAL A 297 -5.80 8.06 21.09
C VAL A 297 -4.35 8.06 21.53
N LYS A 298 -3.87 6.86 21.84
CA LYS A 298 -2.46 6.59 22.11
C LYS A 298 -1.62 7.02 20.91
N GLU A 299 -0.57 7.78 21.17
CA GLU A 299 0.37 8.24 20.16
C GLU A 299 1.69 7.47 20.25
N GLY A 300 2.40 7.38 19.13
CA GLY A 300 3.77 6.89 19.08
C GLY A 300 4.76 8.03 19.32
N VAL A 301 6.06 7.71 19.25
CA VAL A 301 7.14 8.72 19.38
C VAL A 301 7.09 9.79 18.28
N LEU A 302 6.44 9.50 17.15
CA LEU A 302 6.26 10.41 16.01
C LEU A 302 4.84 11.00 15.92
N GLY A 303 4.04 10.85 16.98
CA GLY A 303 2.67 11.35 17.04
C GLY A 303 1.61 10.31 16.65
N PRO A 304 0.41 10.76 16.24
CA PRO A 304 -0.71 9.88 15.93
C PRO A 304 -0.55 9.18 14.57
N VAL A 305 -1.19 8.02 14.44
CA VAL A 305 -1.16 7.22 13.20
C VAL A 305 -2.51 7.31 12.48
N PRO A 306 -2.68 8.25 11.53
CA PRO A 306 -3.96 8.41 10.83
C PRO A 306 -4.32 7.18 9.99
N HIS A 307 -5.61 7.01 9.69
CA HIS A 307 -6.07 5.97 8.76
C HIS A 307 -5.75 6.35 7.32
N SER A 308 -6.19 7.54 6.91
CA SER A 308 -5.92 8.08 5.59
C SER A 308 -5.48 9.53 5.67
N ILE A 309 -4.77 9.98 4.65
CA ILE A 309 -4.29 11.34 4.44
C ILE A 309 -4.70 11.73 3.03
N ARG A 310 -5.46 12.82 2.91
CA ARG A 310 -5.92 13.39 1.64
C ARG A 310 -5.38 14.81 1.52
N GLY A 311 -4.54 15.05 0.52
CA GLY A 311 -4.01 16.38 0.24
C GLY A 311 -4.62 16.98 -1.01
N PHE A 312 -4.93 18.27 -0.97
CA PHE A 312 -5.48 19.04 -2.08
C PHE A 312 -4.61 20.27 -2.33
N LEU A 313 -3.83 20.27 -3.41
CA LEU A 313 -2.88 21.36 -3.71
C LEU A 313 -3.59 22.60 -4.24
N GLY A 314 -4.76 22.48 -4.85
CA GLY A 314 -5.54 23.64 -5.26
C GLY A 314 -5.96 24.52 -4.08
N ARG A 315 -6.19 23.90 -2.91
CA ARG A 315 -6.64 24.56 -1.68
C ARG A 315 -5.58 24.61 -0.58
N HIS A 316 -4.40 24.03 -0.80
CA HIS A 316 -3.35 23.84 0.20
C HIS A 316 -3.87 23.21 1.52
N GLN A 317 -4.75 22.21 1.39
CA GLN A 317 -5.42 21.57 2.52
C GLN A 317 -5.00 20.11 2.66
N LEU A 318 -4.81 19.67 3.91
CA LEU A 318 -4.59 18.28 4.30
C LEU A 318 -5.74 17.83 5.19
N LEU A 319 -6.34 16.66 4.89
CA LEU A 319 -7.40 16.05 5.68
C LEU A 319 -6.99 14.64 6.08
N THR A 320 -7.38 14.19 7.27
CA THR A 320 -7.08 12.84 7.77
C THR A 320 -8.32 12.04 8.14
N PRO A 321 -9.24 11.74 7.18
CA PRO A 321 -10.46 11.01 7.50
C PRO A 321 -10.17 9.55 7.85
N ALA A 322 -11.01 8.97 8.70
CA ALA A 322 -10.98 7.56 9.04
C ALA A 322 -12.31 6.89 8.69
N SER A 323 -12.27 5.64 8.25
CA SER A 323 -13.45 4.84 7.95
C SER A 323 -13.25 3.40 8.37
N THR A 324 -14.34 2.75 8.77
CA THR A 324 -14.35 1.35 9.19
C THR A 324 -14.37 0.42 7.98
N ALA A 325 -13.90 -0.81 8.17
CA ALA A 325 -14.00 -1.87 7.18
C ALA A 325 -15.47 -2.12 6.80
N PHE A 326 -15.74 -2.09 5.50
CA PHE A 326 -17.07 -2.35 4.96
C PHE A 326 -17.30 -3.85 4.82
N GLN A 327 -18.44 -4.33 5.33
CA GLN A 327 -18.75 -5.77 5.43
C GLN A 327 -18.90 -6.45 4.07
N GLN A 328 -19.32 -5.73 3.03
CA GLN A 328 -19.41 -6.24 1.65
C GLN A 328 -18.27 -5.72 0.75
N CYS A 329 -17.15 -5.27 1.35
CA CYS A 329 -16.01 -4.78 0.58
C CYS A 329 -15.44 -5.84 -0.36
N SER A 330 -15.26 -5.50 -1.63
CA SER A 330 -14.67 -6.38 -2.65
C SER A 330 -13.20 -6.74 -2.41
N GLY A 331 -12.49 -6.02 -1.55
CA GLY A 331 -11.06 -6.25 -1.26
C GLY A 331 -10.76 -6.92 0.08
N CYS A 332 -11.44 -6.52 1.16
CA CYS A 332 -11.06 -6.93 2.51
C CYS A 332 -12.19 -7.52 3.36
N CYS A 333 -13.36 -7.86 2.78
CA CYS A 333 -14.40 -8.55 3.53
C CYS A 333 -14.01 -10.00 3.85
N ASP A 334 -14.62 -10.56 4.89
CA ASP A 334 -14.31 -11.92 5.34
C ASP A 334 -14.66 -12.98 4.30
N LYS A 335 -15.73 -12.77 3.51
CA LYS A 335 -16.14 -13.68 2.43
C LYS A 335 -15.05 -13.80 1.35
N VAL A 336 -14.51 -12.67 0.87
CA VAL A 336 -13.45 -12.63 -0.15
C VAL A 336 -12.16 -13.25 0.37
N ILE A 337 -11.75 -12.91 1.60
CA ILE A 337 -10.52 -13.43 2.20
C ILE A 337 -10.62 -14.94 2.43
N SER A 338 -11.77 -15.42 2.93
CA SER A 338 -12.02 -16.86 3.13
C SER A 338 -12.03 -17.61 1.80
N ALA A 339 -12.69 -17.06 0.77
CA ALA A 339 -12.71 -17.66 -0.57
C ALA A 339 -11.29 -17.79 -1.16
N TYR A 340 -10.44 -16.77 -1.01
CA TYR A 340 -9.04 -16.86 -1.42
C TYR A 340 -8.26 -17.91 -0.61
N ARG A 341 -8.43 -17.95 0.72
CA ARG A 341 -7.73 -18.94 1.58
C ARG A 341 -8.13 -20.39 1.27
N GLU A 342 -9.40 -20.63 0.94
CA GLU A 342 -9.91 -21.98 0.67
C GLU A 342 -9.61 -22.47 -0.75
N LYS A 343 -9.79 -21.60 -1.76
CA LYS A 343 -9.75 -21.98 -3.19
C LYS A 343 -8.49 -21.49 -3.91
N GLY A 344 -7.70 -20.61 -3.29
CA GLY A 344 -6.45 -20.09 -3.83
C GLY A 344 -6.59 -19.54 -5.25
N PHE A 345 -5.74 -20.04 -6.15
CA PHE A 345 -5.69 -19.60 -7.55
C PHE A 345 -7.02 -19.79 -8.31
N GLU A 346 -7.80 -20.83 -8.02
CA GLU A 346 -9.07 -21.08 -8.72
C GLU A 346 -10.09 -19.96 -8.48
N PHE A 347 -10.11 -19.40 -7.26
CA PHE A 347 -10.92 -18.23 -6.96
C PHE A 347 -10.42 -17.00 -7.71
N LEU A 348 -9.10 -16.77 -7.69
CA LEU A 348 -8.49 -15.63 -8.38
C LEU A 348 -8.75 -15.66 -9.89
N LEU A 349 -8.61 -16.82 -10.53
CA LEU A 349 -8.87 -16.99 -11.96
C LEU A 349 -10.32 -16.64 -12.32
N LYS A 350 -11.29 -17.02 -11.48
CA LYS A 350 -12.70 -16.64 -11.69
C LYS A 350 -12.90 -15.13 -11.57
N VAL A 351 -12.25 -14.48 -10.61
CA VAL A 351 -12.32 -13.01 -10.44
C VAL A 351 -11.65 -12.26 -11.61
N PHE A 352 -10.52 -12.75 -12.12
CA PHE A 352 -9.88 -12.15 -13.29
C PHE A 352 -10.80 -12.22 -14.52
N ASN A 353 -11.50 -13.35 -14.70
CA ASN A 353 -12.42 -13.55 -15.81
C ASN A 353 -13.80 -12.88 -15.64
N SER A 354 -14.22 -12.55 -14.41
CA SER A 354 -15.53 -11.94 -14.14
C SER A 354 -15.50 -11.04 -12.91
N SER A 355 -15.70 -9.73 -13.10
CA SER A 355 -15.88 -8.77 -12.01
C SER A 355 -17.22 -8.99 -11.26
N ILE A 356 -18.23 -9.50 -11.95
CA ILE A 356 -19.55 -9.82 -11.36
C ILE A 356 -19.41 -10.90 -10.29
N TYR A 357 -18.58 -11.92 -10.55
CA TYR A 357 -18.32 -12.98 -9.58
C TYR A 357 -17.74 -12.42 -8.27
N LEU A 358 -16.94 -11.36 -8.33
CA LEU A 358 -16.41 -10.70 -7.14
C LEU A 358 -17.52 -9.98 -6.34
N GLU A 359 -18.46 -9.35 -7.02
CA GLU A 359 -19.62 -8.69 -6.40
C GLU A 359 -20.56 -9.69 -5.72
N GLU A 360 -20.77 -10.85 -6.34
CA GLU A 360 -21.56 -11.95 -5.76
C GLU A 360 -20.90 -12.47 -4.48
N VAL A 361 -19.59 -12.72 -4.52
CA VAL A 361 -18.84 -13.24 -3.35
C VAL A 361 -18.79 -12.21 -2.23
N SER A 362 -18.62 -10.92 -2.54
CA SER A 362 -18.60 -9.88 -1.52
C SER A 362 -19.99 -9.54 -0.98
N GLY A 363 -21.06 -9.89 -1.71
CA GLY A 363 -22.44 -9.52 -1.40
C GLY A 363 -22.81 -8.11 -1.86
N LEU A 364 -22.04 -7.52 -2.78
CA LEU A 364 -22.38 -6.24 -3.41
C LEU A 364 -23.58 -6.39 -4.36
N SER A 365 -23.71 -7.53 -5.04
CA SER A 365 -24.86 -7.76 -5.94
C SER A 365 -26.19 -7.68 -5.18
N GLU A 366 -26.26 -8.25 -3.98
CA GLU A 366 -27.44 -8.15 -3.09
C GLU A 366 -27.71 -6.69 -2.69
N LEU A 367 -26.66 -5.92 -2.38
CA LEU A 367 -26.78 -4.51 -2.04
C LEU A 367 -27.33 -3.68 -3.21
N HIS A 368 -26.84 -3.93 -4.44
CA HIS A 368 -27.34 -3.26 -5.64
C HIS A 368 -28.81 -3.58 -5.90
N HIS A 369 -29.20 -4.86 -5.79
CA HIS A 369 -30.61 -5.25 -5.92
C HIS A 369 -31.50 -4.58 -4.86
N CYS A 370 -31.07 -4.53 -3.60
CA CYS A 370 -31.84 -3.83 -2.57
C CYS A 370 -32.01 -2.32 -2.85
N VAL A 371 -30.99 -1.67 -3.42
CA VAL A 371 -31.06 -0.25 -3.80
C VAL A 371 -32.01 -0.06 -4.99
N ASP A 372 -31.88 -0.88 -6.03
CA ASP A 372 -32.74 -0.81 -7.20
C ASP A 372 -34.21 -1.08 -6.83
N ASP A 373 -34.46 -2.07 -5.98
CA ASP A 373 -35.79 -2.33 -5.44
C ASP A 373 -36.28 -1.11 -4.64
N SER A 374 -35.49 -0.55 -3.72
CA SER A 374 -35.93 0.64 -2.97
C SER A 374 -36.26 1.86 -3.85
N GLN A 375 -35.52 2.06 -4.95
CA GLN A 375 -35.81 3.12 -5.92
C GLN A 375 -37.12 2.85 -6.68
N ILE A 376 -37.40 1.59 -7.00
CA ILE A 376 -38.67 1.19 -7.63
C ILE A 376 -39.85 1.45 -6.69
N TRP A 377 -39.69 1.18 -5.39
CA TRP A 377 -40.73 1.46 -4.38
C TRP A 377 -40.93 2.96 -4.13
N GLU A 378 -39.86 3.77 -4.10
CA GLU A 378 -39.98 5.24 -3.99
C GLU A 378 -40.67 5.87 -5.22
N LEU A 379 -40.49 5.29 -6.41
CA LEU A 379 -41.16 5.73 -7.63
C LEU A 379 -42.64 5.32 -7.64
N SER A 380 -43.00 4.13 -7.12
CA SER A 380 -44.41 3.71 -7.03
C SER A 380 -45.22 4.54 -6.05
N ASP A 381 -44.64 4.97 -4.93
CA ASP A 381 -45.32 5.81 -3.94
C ASP A 381 -45.57 7.25 -4.45
N SER A 382 -44.80 7.70 -5.45
CA SER A 382 -44.97 9.02 -6.06
C SER A 382 -46.03 9.07 -7.17
N GLU A 383 -46.50 7.92 -7.66
CA GLU A 383 -47.57 7.83 -8.66
C GLU A 383 -48.97 7.71 -8.02
N GLU A 384 -49.08 7.38 -6.72
CA GLU A 384 -50.36 7.28 -5.99
C GLU A 384 -50.85 8.62 -5.38
N GLU A 385 -50.09 9.71 -5.45
CA GLU A 385 -50.51 11.05 -4.99
C GLU A 385 -51.13 11.95 -6.10
N MET A 386 -51.42 11.40 -7.28
CA MET A 386 -52.06 12.14 -8.40
C MET A 386 -53.35 11.50 -8.94
N GLU A 387 -54.26 11.05 -8.07
CA GLU A 387 -55.67 10.79 -8.46
C GLU A 387 -56.69 11.56 -7.63
#